data_AF-D5RDP5-F1
#
_entry.id   AF-D5RDP5-F1
#
_cell.length_a   1.000
_cell.length_b   1.000
_cell.length_c   1.000
_cell.angle_alpha   90.00
_cell.angle_beta   90.00
_cell.angle_gamma   90.00
#
_symmetry.space_group_name_H-M   'P 1'
#
loop_
_entity.id
_entity.type
_entity.pdbx_description
1 polymer ?
#
loop_
_entity_poly.entity_id
_entity_poly.type
_entity_poly.pdbx_seq_one_letter_code
_entity_poly.pdbx_strand_id
1 'polypeptide(L)'
;MENIKVKIWDVEPSELLLKIKEMLEKQKINVTRESEEEYDIVISSDNDYKNKSAIFIQGSLNPKCSNEILAYLSIIADKLNIIICIKEENLTNKNLGFKVKENYVGTYNPEMYRMPIFIEDKKTEIYRRLSIITIFKINISPTHSTENIDFECSLEELENILEINYNIWKDLYQDGDDINYLEVYQNLKNKIFNFFTYFTNIEDITDEILYSQIYYNITNSNEYFENKRKYLINIEAPINKDKNFIKIIEFYKYYQEQKFDNISHAIEYYILIYRRPEMAGNYLNNTNLYCYYPAFYYLKEQFNLKTSNTQIDDEINILKKEMSVIEETIPKRKNEILNYMEAISKGLDIWKNGFLDDVENWKIKINKWQKESENKINALEKAYNEKLKLEAPEKLWNEKAKNYGKAYVIWLLITIVLGIGIVFFTAYTIKVFYFNNASNNNLENEVFKYFPKTFLFLGILSLALYILRVVIKIVLSNTFTIRI
;
A
#
# COMPACT_ATOMS: atom_id res chain seq x y z
N MET A 1 -32.21 11.87 -24.30
CA MET A 1 -31.37 11.11 -23.36
C MET A 1 -32.32 10.34 -22.46
N GLU A 2 -32.15 9.03 -22.33
CA GLU A 2 -32.91 8.25 -21.33
C GLU A 2 -32.63 8.86 -19.95
N ASN A 3 -33.69 9.08 -19.16
CA ASN A 3 -33.56 9.68 -17.83
C ASN A 3 -32.93 8.63 -16.89
N ILE A 4 -31.64 8.80 -16.61
CA ILE A 4 -30.90 7.99 -15.65
C ILE A 4 -31.51 8.17 -14.26
N LYS A 5 -31.88 7.07 -13.59
CA LYS A 5 -32.48 7.06 -12.26
C LYS A 5 -31.48 6.61 -11.20
N VAL A 6 -31.12 7.50 -10.27
CA VAL A 6 -30.20 7.22 -9.16
C VAL A 6 -30.96 7.20 -7.83
N LYS A 7 -30.79 6.14 -7.04
CA LYS A 7 -31.29 6.05 -5.66
C LYS A 7 -30.19 6.42 -4.68
N ILE A 8 -30.51 7.20 -3.66
CA ILE A 8 -29.64 7.40 -2.49
C ILE A 8 -30.19 6.57 -1.34
N TRP A 9 -29.41 5.63 -0.84
CA TRP A 9 -29.80 4.76 0.27
C TRP A 9 -29.13 5.24 1.56
N ASP A 10 -29.89 6.01 2.36
CA ASP A 10 -29.59 6.23 3.77
C ASP A 10 -30.86 6.66 4.54
N VAL A 11 -31.01 6.22 5.81
CA VAL A 11 -32.17 6.55 6.64
C VAL A 11 -32.17 8.05 7.01
N GLU A 12 -30.99 8.60 7.25
CA GLU A 12 -30.70 10.04 7.32
C GLU A 12 -29.44 10.31 6.46
N PRO A 13 -29.56 11.00 5.30
CA PRO A 13 -28.43 11.16 4.40
C PRO A 13 -27.36 12.08 5.01
N SER A 14 -26.10 11.64 4.94
CA SER A 14 -24.94 12.46 5.29
C SER A 14 -24.89 13.75 4.45
N GLU A 15 -24.25 14.80 4.98
CA GLU A 15 -24.02 16.06 4.25
C GLU A 15 -23.32 15.80 2.91
N LEU A 16 -22.44 14.79 2.88
CA LEU A 16 -21.77 14.31 1.68
C LEU A 16 -22.74 13.79 0.61
N LEU A 17 -23.68 12.91 0.98
CA LEU A 17 -24.68 12.38 0.05
C LEU A 17 -25.60 13.48 -0.50
N LEU A 18 -25.95 14.46 0.34
CA LEU A 18 -26.76 15.59 -0.08
C LEU A 18 -26.03 16.45 -1.12
N LYS A 19 -24.71 16.66 -0.93
CA LYS A 19 -23.87 17.39 -1.87
C LYS A 19 -23.67 16.64 -3.19
N ILE A 20 -23.48 15.31 -3.14
CA ILE A 20 -23.39 14.47 -4.34
C ILE A 20 -24.70 14.52 -5.12
N LYS A 21 -25.85 14.45 -4.43
CA LYS A 21 -27.17 14.59 -5.04
C LYS A 21 -27.29 15.89 -5.83
N GLU A 22 -27.00 17.03 -5.21
CA GLU A 22 -27.06 18.33 -5.87
C GLU A 22 -26.15 18.40 -7.10
N MET A 23 -24.96 17.80 -7.04
CA MET A 23 -24.02 17.76 -8.16
C MET A 23 -24.52 16.90 -9.31
N LEU A 24 -25.18 15.77 -9.03
CA LEU A 24 -25.79 14.90 -10.05
C LEU A 24 -27.02 15.55 -10.68
N GLU A 25 -27.89 16.18 -9.89
CA GLU A 25 -29.07 16.91 -10.39
C GLU A 25 -28.68 18.07 -11.33
N LYS A 26 -27.58 18.78 -11.03
CA LYS A 26 -27.01 19.82 -11.91
C LYS A 26 -26.59 19.29 -13.29
N GLN A 27 -26.28 18.00 -13.39
CA GLN A 27 -25.97 17.32 -14.67
C GLN A 27 -27.23 16.77 -15.36
N LYS A 28 -28.44 17.16 -14.90
CA LYS A 28 -29.75 16.66 -15.39
C LYS A 28 -29.96 15.16 -15.18
N ILE A 29 -29.29 14.57 -14.19
CA ILE A 29 -29.53 13.18 -13.76
C ILE A 29 -30.71 13.17 -12.77
N ASN A 30 -31.66 12.25 -12.94
CA ASN A 30 -32.84 12.18 -12.08
C ASN A 30 -32.52 11.37 -10.82
N VAL A 31 -32.61 12.01 -9.64
CA VAL A 31 -32.25 11.39 -8.36
C VAL A 31 -33.48 11.30 -7.46
N THR A 32 -33.94 10.09 -7.15
CA THR A 32 -35.16 9.84 -6.35
C THR A 32 -34.86 9.19 -4.99
N ARG A 33 -35.69 9.50 -3.99
CA ARG A 33 -35.48 9.10 -2.58
C ARG A 33 -36.33 7.90 -2.15
N GLU A 34 -37.43 7.59 -2.85
CA GLU A 34 -38.45 6.62 -2.42
C GLU A 34 -38.63 5.47 -3.41
N SER A 35 -38.96 4.28 -2.87
CA SER A 35 -38.91 2.93 -3.45
C SER A 35 -39.80 2.71 -4.69
N GLU A 36 -39.41 3.26 -5.83
CA GLU A 36 -39.92 2.82 -7.12
C GLU A 36 -38.99 1.73 -7.68
N GLU A 37 -39.56 0.61 -8.11
CA GLU A 37 -38.83 -0.65 -8.35
C GLU A 37 -37.88 -0.69 -9.56
N GLU A 38 -37.50 0.45 -10.14
CA GLU A 38 -36.51 0.53 -11.22
C GLU A 38 -35.55 1.73 -11.02
N TYR A 39 -34.35 1.45 -10.50
CA TYR A 39 -33.22 2.38 -10.49
C TYR A 39 -32.06 1.80 -11.28
N ASP A 40 -31.31 2.67 -11.95
CA ASP A 40 -30.09 2.28 -12.65
C ASP A 40 -28.91 2.10 -11.68
N ILE A 41 -28.89 2.85 -10.55
CA ILE A 41 -27.80 2.85 -9.55
C ILE A 41 -28.33 3.17 -8.15
N VAL A 42 -27.75 2.54 -7.11
CA VAL A 42 -27.92 2.94 -5.71
C VAL A 42 -26.61 3.43 -5.09
N ILE A 43 -26.62 4.58 -4.42
CA ILE A 43 -25.46 5.20 -3.76
C ILE A 43 -25.73 5.30 -2.25
N SER A 44 -24.80 4.83 -1.42
CA SER A 44 -24.78 5.04 0.03
C SER A 44 -23.44 5.63 0.46
N SER A 45 -23.37 6.28 1.63
CA SER A 45 -22.10 6.80 2.17
C SER A 45 -21.72 6.09 3.45
N ASP A 46 -20.43 5.94 3.68
CA ASP A 46 -19.89 5.68 5.02
C ASP A 46 -18.84 6.76 5.31
N ASN A 47 -19.03 7.47 6.43
CA ASN A 47 -18.30 8.71 6.69
C ASN A 47 -16.83 8.47 7.11
N ASP A 48 -16.46 7.25 7.55
CA ASP A 48 -15.14 6.97 8.12
C ASP A 48 -14.47 5.69 7.57
N TYR A 49 -14.19 5.65 6.27
CA TYR A 49 -13.30 4.60 5.73
C TYR A 49 -11.83 5.07 5.75
N LYS A 50 -11.03 4.56 6.69
CA LYS A 50 -9.59 4.89 6.84
C LYS A 50 -9.32 6.41 6.92
N ASN A 51 -10.10 7.14 7.71
CA ASN A 51 -10.01 8.59 7.90
C ASN A 51 -10.26 9.41 6.62
N LYS A 52 -11.00 8.86 5.64
CA LYS A 52 -11.47 9.56 4.45
C LYS A 52 -12.95 9.25 4.19
N SER A 53 -13.66 10.24 3.66
CA SER A 53 -15.06 10.09 3.26
C SER A 53 -15.19 9.16 2.06
N ALA A 54 -16.06 8.15 2.15
CA ALA A 54 -16.26 7.16 1.10
C ALA A 54 -17.74 6.99 0.74
N ILE A 55 -17.99 6.66 -0.53
CA ILE A 55 -19.31 6.29 -1.04
C ILE A 55 -19.28 4.90 -1.66
N PHE A 56 -20.35 4.16 -1.45
CA PHE A 56 -20.55 2.81 -1.92
C PHE A 56 -21.65 2.79 -2.96
N ILE A 57 -21.38 2.15 -4.08
CA ILE A 57 -22.32 1.96 -5.18
C ILE A 57 -22.79 0.51 -5.17
N GLN A 58 -24.09 0.32 -5.05
CA GLN A 58 -24.74 -0.99 -5.00
C GLN A 58 -25.86 -1.08 -6.05
N GLY A 59 -26.06 -2.27 -6.64
CA GLY A 59 -27.11 -2.53 -7.63
C GLY A 59 -26.57 -2.68 -9.05
N SER A 60 -27.28 -3.46 -9.89
CA SER A 60 -26.85 -3.76 -11.25
C SER A 60 -26.84 -2.50 -12.11
N LEU A 61 -25.65 -2.06 -12.54
CA LEU A 61 -25.51 -0.92 -13.44
C LEU A 61 -26.17 -1.29 -14.78
N ASN A 62 -27.21 -0.55 -15.16
CA ASN A 62 -27.79 -0.66 -16.49
C ASN A 62 -26.68 -0.49 -17.56
N PRO A 63 -26.40 -1.51 -18.40
CA PRO A 63 -25.22 -1.51 -19.28
C PRO A 63 -25.20 -0.33 -20.25
N LYS A 64 -26.39 0.19 -20.63
CA LYS A 64 -26.50 1.35 -21.53
C LYS A 64 -26.05 2.67 -20.90
N CYS A 65 -26.20 2.84 -19.59
CA CYS A 65 -25.98 4.11 -18.89
C CYS A 65 -24.73 4.10 -17.99
N SER A 66 -24.08 2.95 -17.83
CA SER A 66 -22.96 2.72 -16.89
C SER A 66 -21.74 3.64 -17.11
N ASN A 67 -21.31 3.86 -18.34
CA ASN A 67 -20.10 4.66 -18.63
C ASN A 67 -20.29 6.15 -18.36
N GLU A 68 -21.45 6.72 -18.69
CA GLU A 68 -21.73 8.14 -18.46
C GLU A 68 -21.78 8.45 -16.97
N ILE A 69 -22.43 7.59 -16.17
CA ILE A 69 -22.58 7.83 -14.74
C ILE A 69 -21.25 7.64 -14.01
N LEU A 70 -20.45 6.65 -14.39
CA LEU A 70 -19.10 6.46 -13.82
C LEU A 70 -18.19 7.65 -14.13
N ALA A 71 -18.32 8.26 -15.31
CA ALA A 71 -17.59 9.48 -15.65
C ALA A 71 -18.01 10.65 -14.75
N TYR A 72 -19.32 10.88 -14.55
CA TYR A 72 -19.80 11.93 -13.66
C TYR A 72 -19.42 11.70 -12.20
N LEU A 73 -19.51 10.47 -11.73
CA LEU A 73 -19.13 10.10 -10.37
C LEU A 73 -17.63 10.23 -10.14
N SER A 74 -16.79 9.94 -11.14
CA SER A 74 -15.35 10.21 -11.07
C SER A 74 -15.07 11.71 -10.91
N ILE A 75 -15.73 12.57 -11.70
CA ILE A 75 -15.61 14.04 -11.57
C ILE A 75 -16.05 14.52 -10.18
N ILE A 76 -17.08 13.91 -9.61
CA ILE A 76 -17.55 14.23 -8.25
C ILE A 76 -16.54 13.74 -7.20
N ALA A 77 -15.93 12.56 -7.40
CA ALA A 77 -14.90 12.00 -6.54
C ALA A 77 -13.70 12.94 -6.42
N ASP A 78 -13.23 13.44 -7.57
CA ASP A 78 -12.08 14.35 -7.65
C ASP A 78 -12.39 15.69 -6.98
N LYS A 79 -13.59 16.24 -7.22
CA LYS A 79 -14.02 17.53 -6.63
C LYS A 79 -14.26 17.48 -5.14
N LEU A 80 -14.72 16.34 -4.61
CA LEU A 80 -15.06 16.18 -3.20
C LEU A 80 -13.99 15.42 -2.41
N ASN A 81 -12.93 14.95 -3.07
CA ASN A 81 -11.86 14.13 -2.49
C ASN A 81 -12.41 12.90 -1.75
N ILE A 82 -13.34 12.19 -2.39
CA ILE A 82 -14.02 11.01 -1.82
C ILE A 82 -13.66 9.73 -2.55
N ILE A 83 -13.68 8.61 -1.82
CA ILE A 83 -13.41 7.29 -2.37
C ILE A 83 -14.72 6.69 -2.89
N ILE A 84 -14.72 6.18 -4.13
CA ILE A 84 -15.86 5.43 -4.69
C ILE A 84 -15.57 3.93 -4.64
N CYS A 85 -16.48 3.17 -4.04
CA CYS A 85 -16.40 1.71 -3.94
C CYS A 85 -17.56 1.07 -4.72
N ILE A 86 -17.26 0.21 -5.70
CA ILE A 86 -18.24 -0.50 -6.52
C ILE A 86 -18.04 -2.00 -6.36
N LYS A 87 -19.11 -2.76 -6.11
CA LYS A 87 -19.03 -4.23 -6.11
C LYS A 87 -18.95 -4.77 -7.54
N GLU A 88 -18.04 -5.72 -7.76
CA GLU A 88 -17.77 -6.34 -9.06
C GLU A 88 -19.01 -6.96 -9.72
N GLU A 89 -19.86 -7.62 -8.94
CA GLU A 89 -21.10 -8.27 -9.41
C GLU A 89 -22.10 -7.32 -10.09
N ASN A 90 -21.92 -6.01 -9.93
CA ASN A 90 -22.76 -4.97 -10.48
C ASN A 90 -22.28 -4.42 -11.84
N LEU A 91 -21.12 -4.86 -12.35
CA LEU A 91 -20.55 -4.42 -13.63
C LEU A 91 -21.03 -5.30 -14.79
N THR A 92 -21.79 -4.73 -15.73
CA THR A 92 -22.54 -5.50 -16.73
C THR A 92 -21.78 -5.91 -18.00
N ASN A 93 -20.48 -5.58 -18.16
CA ASN A 93 -19.71 -5.94 -19.37
C ASN A 93 -18.28 -6.42 -19.07
N LYS A 94 -18.02 -7.71 -19.31
CA LYS A 94 -16.69 -8.36 -19.29
C LYS A 94 -15.75 -7.98 -20.46
N ASN A 95 -16.10 -6.98 -21.28
CA ASN A 95 -15.37 -6.58 -22.50
C ASN A 95 -14.63 -5.22 -22.41
N LEU A 96 -14.39 -4.71 -21.20
CA LEU A 96 -13.44 -3.60 -21.01
C LEU A 96 -12.05 -4.21 -20.73
N GLY A 97 -11.09 -3.98 -21.63
CA GLY A 97 -9.79 -4.64 -21.68
C GLY A 97 -8.86 -4.38 -20.48
N PHE A 98 -9.05 -5.12 -19.39
CA PHE A 98 -8.12 -5.19 -18.27
C PHE A 98 -7.76 -6.65 -17.98
N LYS A 99 -6.48 -7.00 -18.12
CA LYS A 99 -5.92 -8.31 -17.73
C LYS A 99 -4.99 -8.08 -16.54
N VAL A 100 -5.46 -8.46 -15.35
CA VAL A 100 -4.71 -8.35 -14.08
C VAL A 100 -3.75 -9.54 -13.96
N LYS A 101 -2.48 -9.29 -13.62
CA LYS A 101 -1.58 -10.28 -13.02
C LYS A 101 -0.73 -9.66 -11.90
N GLU A 102 -0.54 -10.47 -10.86
CA GLU A 102 -0.21 -10.14 -9.47
C GLU A 102 1.29 -10.03 -9.17
N ASN A 103 1.64 -9.42 -8.02
CA ASN A 103 2.49 -10.07 -7.01
C ASN A 103 2.24 -9.57 -5.57
N TYR A 104 2.26 -10.53 -4.64
CA TYR A 104 1.66 -10.67 -3.28
C TYR A 104 2.39 -9.92 -2.12
N VAL A 105 1.91 -9.81 -0.86
CA VAL A 105 1.37 -10.83 0.10
C VAL A 105 0.47 -10.20 1.20
N GLY A 106 -0.62 -10.87 1.60
CA GLY A 106 -1.33 -10.62 2.87
C GLY A 106 -2.72 -11.26 3.08
N THR A 107 -2.84 -12.59 2.91
CA THR A 107 -3.93 -13.52 3.38
C THR A 107 -5.32 -12.98 3.77
N TYR A 108 -6.28 -13.02 2.84
CA TYR A 108 -7.55 -13.80 2.85
C TYR A 108 -8.52 -13.22 1.81
N ASN A 109 -8.79 -14.04 0.77
CA ASN A 109 -9.81 -13.94 -0.28
C ASN A 109 -9.67 -12.88 -1.40
N PRO A 110 -9.64 -13.27 -2.70
CA PRO A 110 -8.87 -12.57 -3.72
C PRO A 110 -9.67 -12.14 -4.97
N GLU A 111 -10.79 -11.43 -4.84
CA GLU A 111 -11.47 -10.82 -6.00
C GLU A 111 -12.14 -9.50 -5.58
N MET A 112 -11.38 -8.40 -5.48
CA MET A 112 -11.92 -7.02 -5.39
C MET A 112 -10.99 -5.99 -6.05
N TYR A 113 -11.17 -5.91 -7.36
CA TYR A 113 -11.07 -4.80 -8.32
C TYR A 113 -10.67 -3.41 -7.80
N ARG A 114 -9.47 -2.99 -8.23
CA ARG A 114 -8.97 -1.61 -8.20
C ARG A 114 -9.02 -1.00 -9.61
N MET A 115 -9.63 0.17 -9.76
CA MET A 115 -9.21 1.29 -10.65
C MET A 115 -10.15 2.48 -10.39
N PRO A 116 -9.65 3.67 -9.97
CA PRO A 116 -9.06 4.64 -10.91
C PRO A 116 -7.90 5.51 -10.32
N ILE A 117 -7.03 4.97 -9.46
CA ILE A 117 -5.87 5.73 -8.90
C ILE A 117 -4.62 5.58 -9.80
N PHE A 118 -4.49 4.48 -10.54
CA PHE A 118 -3.25 4.08 -11.23
C PHE A 118 -2.92 4.89 -12.50
N ILE A 119 -3.90 5.48 -13.18
CA ILE A 119 -3.68 6.25 -14.42
C ILE A 119 -3.26 7.70 -14.12
N GLU A 120 -3.89 8.32 -13.11
CA GLU A 120 -3.56 9.67 -12.67
C GLU A 120 -2.19 9.71 -11.97
N ASP A 121 -1.85 8.65 -11.20
CA ASP A 121 -0.51 8.47 -10.63
C ASP A 121 0.58 8.38 -11.70
N LYS A 122 0.30 7.78 -12.87
CA LYS A 122 1.32 7.56 -13.90
C LYS A 122 1.62 8.79 -14.74
N LYS A 123 0.57 9.53 -15.16
CA LYS A 123 0.76 10.83 -15.84
C LYS A 123 1.50 11.80 -14.92
N THR A 124 1.11 11.84 -13.64
CA THR A 124 1.76 12.65 -12.59
C THR A 124 3.19 12.21 -12.32
N GLU A 125 3.46 10.89 -12.25
CA GLU A 125 4.83 10.36 -12.12
C GLU A 125 5.70 10.78 -13.30
N ILE A 126 5.19 10.66 -14.52
CA ILE A 126 5.90 11.07 -15.75
C ILE A 126 6.19 12.57 -15.69
N TYR A 127 5.22 13.41 -15.33
CA TYR A 127 5.46 14.85 -15.17
C TYR A 127 6.53 15.16 -14.13
N ARG A 128 6.45 14.52 -12.96
CA ARG A 128 7.44 14.68 -11.88
C ARG A 128 8.83 14.24 -12.33
N ARG A 129 8.96 13.13 -13.04
CA ARG A 129 10.27 12.67 -13.56
C ARG A 129 10.79 13.61 -14.63
N LEU A 130 9.98 13.95 -15.63
CA LEU A 130 10.36 14.83 -16.72
C LEU A 130 10.78 16.22 -16.24
N SER A 131 10.16 16.76 -15.18
CA SER A 131 10.59 18.05 -14.62
C SER A 131 12.02 18.02 -14.07
N ILE A 132 12.52 16.85 -13.67
CA ILE A 132 13.89 16.65 -13.19
C ILE A 132 14.85 16.45 -14.38
N ILE A 133 14.47 15.68 -15.39
CA ILE A 133 15.41 15.22 -16.43
C ILE A 133 15.30 15.95 -17.78
N THR A 134 14.24 16.70 -18.02
CA THR A 134 13.98 17.40 -19.29
C THR A 134 13.56 18.85 -19.10
N ILE A 135 13.68 19.62 -20.17
CA ILE A 135 13.07 20.94 -20.33
C ILE A 135 12.67 21.15 -21.78
N PHE A 136 11.53 21.81 -22.03
CA PHE A 136 11.06 22.10 -23.38
C PHE A 136 11.32 23.56 -23.69
N LYS A 137 12.11 23.83 -24.73
CA LYS A 137 12.32 25.18 -25.26
C LYS A 137 11.37 25.38 -26.44
N ILE A 138 10.44 26.30 -26.26
CA ILE A 138 9.45 26.69 -27.26
C ILE A 138 9.99 27.88 -28.04
N ASN A 139 9.92 27.80 -29.36
CA ASN A 139 10.27 28.89 -30.26
C ASN A 139 9.07 29.16 -31.18
N ILE A 140 8.73 30.43 -31.34
CA ILE A 140 7.65 30.86 -32.23
C ILE A 140 8.29 31.44 -33.49
N SER A 141 7.78 31.03 -34.66
CA SER A 141 8.25 31.64 -35.91
C SER A 141 8.08 33.17 -35.85
N PRO A 142 9.06 33.96 -36.34
CA PRO A 142 8.91 35.40 -36.47
C PRO A 142 7.74 35.84 -37.37
N THR A 143 7.20 34.94 -38.20
CA THR A 143 5.98 35.18 -39.00
C THR A 143 4.69 35.15 -38.18
N HIS A 144 4.73 34.55 -36.98
CA HIS A 144 3.56 34.35 -36.11
C HIS A 144 3.72 35.04 -34.75
N SER A 145 4.72 35.92 -34.59
CA SER A 145 4.93 36.67 -33.36
C SER A 145 5.47 38.07 -33.62
N THR A 146 4.95 39.07 -32.90
CA THR A 146 5.36 40.48 -33.00
C THR A 146 6.71 40.76 -32.36
N GLU A 147 7.25 39.83 -31.58
CA GLU A 147 8.58 39.90 -30.99
C GLU A 147 9.29 38.54 -31.10
N ASN A 148 10.58 38.48 -30.77
CA ASN A 148 11.24 37.18 -30.67
C ASN A 148 10.74 36.51 -29.39
N ILE A 149 10.01 35.40 -29.54
CA ILE A 149 9.48 34.63 -28.42
C ILE A 149 10.20 33.30 -28.36
N ASP A 150 11.08 33.17 -27.38
CA ASP A 150 11.61 31.90 -26.92
C ASP A 150 11.47 31.78 -25.40
N PHE A 151 10.95 30.65 -24.94
CA PHE A 151 10.80 30.39 -23.51
C PHE A 151 10.96 28.91 -23.21
N GLU A 152 11.28 28.62 -21.95
CA GLU A 152 11.43 27.26 -21.45
C GLU A 152 10.27 26.91 -20.52
N CYS A 153 9.74 25.70 -20.65
CA CYS A 153 8.65 25.20 -19.82
C CYS A 153 8.75 23.69 -19.57
N SER A 154 7.99 23.21 -18.60
CA SER A 154 7.73 21.77 -18.40
C SER A 154 6.74 21.24 -19.44
N LEU A 155 6.63 19.90 -19.56
CA LEU A 155 5.63 19.27 -20.45
C LEU A 155 4.19 19.59 -20.01
N GLU A 156 3.94 19.67 -18.71
CA GLU A 156 2.63 20.02 -18.14
C GLU A 156 2.25 21.46 -18.49
N GLU A 157 3.19 22.41 -18.30
CA GLU A 157 3.00 23.80 -18.69
C GLU A 157 2.77 23.93 -20.20
N LEU A 158 3.47 23.14 -21.02
CA LEU A 158 3.24 23.08 -22.47
C LEU A 158 1.83 22.60 -22.81
N GLU A 159 1.36 21.50 -22.21
CA GLU A 159 -0.01 20.98 -22.43
C GLU A 159 -1.06 22.05 -22.14
N ASN A 160 -0.91 22.79 -21.03
CA ASN A 160 -1.81 23.89 -20.67
C ASN A 160 -1.75 25.06 -21.66
N ILE A 161 -0.55 25.46 -22.09
CA ILE A 161 -0.37 26.50 -23.12
C ILE A 161 -1.06 26.10 -24.41
N LEU A 162 -0.90 24.85 -24.87
CA LEU A 162 -1.54 24.35 -26.08
C LEU A 162 -3.06 24.33 -25.94
N GLU A 163 -3.59 23.92 -24.78
CA GLU A 163 -5.03 23.89 -24.51
C GLU A 163 -5.66 25.29 -24.57
N ILE A 164 -5.04 26.26 -23.89
CA ILE A 164 -5.53 27.65 -23.87
C ILE A 164 -5.54 28.22 -25.30
N ASN A 165 -4.43 28.09 -26.04
CA ASN A 165 -4.35 28.65 -27.39
C ASN A 165 -5.27 27.94 -28.38
N TYR A 166 -5.41 26.61 -28.27
CA TYR A 166 -6.36 25.84 -29.07
C TYR A 166 -7.78 26.37 -28.87
N ASN A 167 -8.22 26.56 -27.63
CA ASN A 167 -9.57 27.04 -27.33
C ASN A 167 -9.80 28.47 -27.82
N ILE A 168 -8.82 29.37 -27.66
CA ILE A 168 -8.90 30.74 -28.20
C ILE A 168 -9.13 30.71 -29.72
N TRP A 169 -8.31 29.97 -30.47
CA TRP A 169 -8.45 29.90 -31.92
C TRP A 169 -9.71 29.15 -32.35
N LYS A 170 -10.17 28.18 -31.57
CA LYS A 170 -11.43 27.46 -31.81
C LYS A 170 -12.65 28.38 -31.72
N ASP A 171 -12.65 29.26 -30.72
CA ASP A 171 -13.75 30.20 -30.50
C ASP A 171 -13.76 31.32 -31.55
N LEU A 172 -12.60 31.61 -32.16
CA LEU A 172 -12.43 32.65 -33.17
C LEU A 172 -12.66 32.17 -34.61
N TYR A 173 -12.41 30.89 -34.88
CA TYR A 173 -12.44 30.31 -36.22
C TYR A 173 -13.82 30.44 -36.88
N GLN A 174 -13.84 30.86 -38.15
CA GLN A 174 -15.04 30.89 -38.97
C GLN A 174 -14.87 30.02 -40.22
N ASP A 175 -15.97 29.39 -40.66
CA ASP A 175 -15.99 28.57 -41.87
C ASP A 175 -15.61 29.41 -43.10
N GLY A 176 -14.46 29.10 -43.70
CA GLY A 176 -13.90 29.82 -44.85
C GLY A 176 -12.56 30.49 -44.59
N ASP A 177 -12.11 30.57 -43.33
CA ASP A 177 -10.79 31.12 -43.00
C ASP A 177 -9.67 30.20 -43.52
N ASP A 178 -8.65 30.77 -44.18
CA ASP A 178 -7.49 30.05 -44.71
C ASP A 178 -6.35 29.90 -43.69
N ILE A 179 -6.68 29.80 -42.40
CA ILE A 179 -5.71 29.59 -41.30
C ILE A 179 -5.68 28.13 -40.85
N ASN A 180 -4.49 27.66 -40.46
CA ASN A 180 -4.27 26.31 -39.93
C ASN A 180 -3.90 26.28 -38.44
N TYR A 181 -4.06 27.40 -37.71
CA TYR A 181 -3.60 27.51 -36.32
C TYR A 181 -4.20 26.46 -35.40
N LEU A 182 -5.49 26.14 -35.57
CA LEU A 182 -6.16 25.06 -34.86
C LEU A 182 -5.47 23.71 -35.09
N GLU A 183 -5.08 23.42 -36.32
CA GLU A 183 -4.40 22.19 -36.70
C GLU A 183 -3.00 22.14 -36.09
N VAL A 184 -2.27 23.24 -36.07
CA VAL A 184 -0.94 23.35 -35.44
C VAL A 184 -1.02 22.96 -33.96
N TYR A 185 -1.95 23.56 -33.20
CA TYR A 185 -2.12 23.24 -31.79
C TYR A 185 -2.64 21.81 -31.58
N GLN A 186 -3.60 21.36 -32.38
CA GLN A 186 -4.14 20.01 -32.29
C GLN A 186 -3.09 18.94 -32.59
N ASN A 187 -2.23 19.16 -33.59
CA ASN A 187 -1.14 18.24 -33.94
C ASN A 187 -0.14 18.09 -32.80
N LEU A 188 0.24 19.18 -32.14
CA LEU A 188 1.09 19.13 -30.95
C LEU A 188 0.40 18.43 -29.76
N LYS A 189 -0.89 18.70 -29.53
CA LYS A 189 -1.68 17.98 -28.51
C LYS A 189 -1.74 16.48 -28.79
N ASN A 190 -1.99 16.09 -30.05
CA ASN A 190 -2.02 14.68 -30.47
C ASN A 190 -0.68 13.99 -30.26
N LYS A 191 0.44 14.67 -30.53
CA LYS A 191 1.79 14.18 -30.25
C LYS A 191 2.02 13.89 -28.76
N ILE A 192 1.59 14.80 -27.88
CA ILE A 192 1.65 14.61 -26.42
C ILE A 192 0.71 13.48 -25.97
N PHE A 193 -0.48 13.40 -26.54
CA PHE A 193 -1.42 12.31 -26.27
C PHE A 193 -0.84 10.94 -26.64
N ASN A 194 -0.21 10.83 -27.81
CA ASN A 194 0.46 9.59 -28.26
C ASN A 194 1.62 9.22 -27.35
N PHE A 195 2.40 10.21 -26.90
CA PHE A 195 3.44 10.03 -25.89
C PHE A 195 2.88 9.38 -24.62
N PHE A 196 1.78 9.88 -24.05
CA PHE A 196 1.17 9.28 -22.86
C PHE A 196 0.53 7.92 -23.13
N THR A 197 -0.08 7.74 -24.30
CA THR A 197 -0.72 6.49 -24.70
C THR A 197 0.27 5.32 -24.64
N TYR A 198 1.52 5.53 -25.04
CA TYR A 198 2.58 4.53 -24.94
C TYR A 198 2.77 4.02 -23.50
N PHE A 199 2.72 4.90 -22.50
CA PHE A 199 2.95 4.53 -21.10
C PHE A 199 1.76 3.84 -20.43
N THR A 200 0.58 3.79 -21.06
CA THR A 200 -0.63 3.18 -20.47
C THR A 200 -0.37 1.75 -19.98
N ASN A 201 0.39 0.95 -20.75
CA ASN A 201 0.59 -0.48 -20.50
C ASN A 201 2.01 -0.85 -20.01
N ILE A 202 2.85 0.12 -19.68
CA ILE A 202 4.27 -0.14 -19.32
C ILE A 202 4.47 -0.08 -17.81
N GLU A 203 4.94 -1.15 -17.18
CA GLU A 203 5.10 -1.21 -15.73
C GLU A 203 6.24 -0.31 -15.22
N ASP A 204 7.43 -0.42 -15.82
CA ASP A 204 8.61 0.35 -15.40
C ASP A 204 8.94 1.49 -16.35
N ILE A 205 8.87 2.71 -15.82
CA ILE A 205 9.25 3.94 -16.53
C ILE A 205 10.71 4.25 -16.22
N THR A 206 11.59 4.12 -17.20
CA THR A 206 13.00 4.54 -17.11
C THR A 206 13.23 5.84 -17.88
N ASP A 207 14.27 6.58 -17.52
CA ASP A 207 14.62 7.84 -18.19
C ASP A 207 14.95 7.60 -19.67
N GLU A 208 15.59 6.48 -20.02
CA GLU A 208 15.86 6.09 -21.41
C GLU A 208 14.57 5.92 -22.23
N ILE A 209 13.56 5.27 -21.64
CA ILE A 209 12.26 5.10 -22.30
C ILE A 209 11.59 6.47 -22.46
N LEU A 210 11.60 7.33 -21.42
CA LEU A 210 11.05 8.68 -21.51
C LEU A 210 11.69 9.48 -22.64
N TYR A 211 13.02 9.49 -22.73
CA TYR A 211 13.73 10.19 -23.79
C TYR A 211 13.41 9.65 -25.18
N SER A 212 13.36 8.32 -25.32
CA SER A 212 12.99 7.63 -26.56
C SER A 212 11.58 8.03 -27.01
N GLN A 213 10.63 8.05 -26.09
CA GLN A 213 9.26 8.38 -26.44
C GLN A 213 9.05 9.87 -26.74
N ILE A 214 9.79 10.78 -26.10
CA ILE A 214 9.78 12.19 -26.50
C ILE A 214 10.33 12.31 -27.93
N TYR A 215 11.42 11.62 -28.24
CA TYR A 215 12.03 11.60 -29.58
C TYR A 215 11.05 11.13 -30.66
N TYR A 216 10.34 10.03 -30.42
CA TYR A 216 9.43 9.45 -31.41
C TYR A 216 8.09 10.19 -31.53
N ASN A 217 7.54 10.70 -30.42
CA ASN A 217 6.19 11.23 -30.42
C ASN A 217 6.14 12.76 -30.46
N ILE A 218 7.04 13.46 -29.76
CA ILE A 218 6.97 14.92 -29.58
C ILE A 218 7.93 15.64 -30.54
N THR A 219 9.23 15.46 -30.34
CA THR A 219 10.27 16.11 -31.13
C THR A 219 11.59 15.34 -31.06
N ASN A 220 12.25 15.20 -32.21
CA ASN A 220 13.61 14.65 -32.31
C ASN A 220 14.70 15.71 -32.11
N SER A 221 14.34 16.99 -32.16
CA SER A 221 15.28 18.10 -32.01
C SER A 221 15.56 18.35 -30.53
N ASN A 222 16.81 18.16 -30.14
CA ASN A 222 17.24 18.32 -28.76
C ASN A 222 18.69 18.78 -28.66
N GLU A 223 19.00 19.41 -27.54
CA GLU A 223 20.34 19.81 -27.13
C GLU A 223 20.61 19.30 -25.72
N TYR A 224 21.85 18.96 -25.42
CA TYR A 224 22.26 18.68 -24.05
C TYR A 224 22.52 20.00 -23.32
N PHE A 225 21.82 20.21 -22.21
CA PHE A 225 21.98 21.40 -21.39
C PHE A 225 22.20 20.97 -19.93
N GLU A 226 23.42 21.19 -19.44
CA GLU A 226 23.88 20.74 -18.12
C GLU A 226 23.63 19.23 -17.92
N ASN A 227 22.66 18.88 -17.08
CA ASN A 227 22.27 17.50 -16.73
C ASN A 227 20.85 17.15 -17.23
N LYS A 228 20.23 18.01 -18.05
CA LYS A 228 18.90 17.77 -18.64
C LYS A 228 18.98 17.70 -20.16
N ARG A 229 18.02 17.00 -20.76
CA ARG A 229 17.78 17.11 -22.22
C ARG A 229 16.83 18.27 -22.49
N LYS A 230 17.29 19.23 -23.29
CA LYS A 230 16.50 20.36 -23.76
C LYS A 230 15.88 19.98 -25.11
N TYR A 231 14.55 19.87 -25.16
CA TYR A 231 13.81 19.53 -26.36
C TYR A 231 13.28 20.79 -27.03
N LEU A 232 13.52 20.92 -28.33
CA LEU A 232 13.17 22.09 -29.13
C LEU A 232 11.82 21.86 -29.82
N ILE A 233 10.88 22.76 -29.60
CA ILE A 233 9.56 22.74 -30.25
C ILE A 233 9.34 24.09 -30.94
N ASN A 234 9.07 24.04 -32.24
CA ASN A 234 8.68 25.20 -33.02
C ASN A 234 7.16 25.21 -33.16
N ILE A 235 6.53 26.35 -32.86
CA ILE A 235 5.09 26.56 -33.05
C ILE A 235 4.89 27.55 -34.19
N GLU A 236 4.17 27.11 -35.22
CA GLU A 236 3.85 27.90 -36.41
C GLU A 236 2.44 28.51 -36.32
N ALA A 237 2.16 29.16 -35.19
CA ALA A 237 0.89 29.84 -34.93
C ALA A 237 1.06 30.94 -33.87
N PRO A 238 0.25 32.02 -33.91
CA PRO A 238 0.35 33.08 -32.90
C PRO A 238 -0.13 32.60 -31.54
N ILE A 239 0.62 32.97 -30.49
CA ILE A 239 0.49 32.44 -29.14
C ILE A 239 0.22 33.53 -28.11
N ASN A 240 -0.56 33.21 -27.08
CA ASN A 240 -0.90 34.08 -25.96
C ASN A 240 0.26 34.56 -25.07
N LYS A 241 1.48 34.11 -25.36
CA LYS A 241 2.72 34.62 -24.73
C LYS A 241 3.29 35.85 -25.45
N ASP A 242 2.80 36.18 -26.63
CA ASP A 242 3.14 37.40 -27.34
C ASP A 242 2.55 38.63 -26.63
N LYS A 243 3.37 39.63 -26.31
CA LYS A 243 2.91 40.86 -25.66
C LYS A 243 1.79 41.58 -26.42
N ASN A 244 1.76 41.45 -27.74
CA ASN A 244 0.74 42.04 -28.61
C ASN A 244 -0.24 40.99 -29.14
N PHE A 245 -0.37 39.82 -28.49
CA PHE A 245 -1.29 38.77 -28.93
C PHE A 245 -2.74 39.26 -29.09
N ILE A 246 -3.20 40.10 -28.16
CA ILE A 246 -4.55 40.69 -28.22
C ILE A 246 -4.74 41.51 -29.49
N LYS A 247 -3.71 42.26 -29.92
CA LYS A 247 -3.77 43.07 -31.13
C LYS A 247 -3.83 42.20 -32.39
N ILE A 248 -3.12 41.06 -32.40
CA ILE A 248 -3.24 40.06 -33.46
C ILE A 248 -4.70 39.56 -33.54
N ILE A 249 -5.32 39.25 -32.40
CA ILE A 249 -6.73 38.81 -32.35
C ILE A 249 -7.69 39.92 -32.82
N GLU A 250 -7.49 41.16 -32.39
CA GLU A 250 -8.32 42.30 -32.80
C GLU A 250 -8.22 42.55 -34.30
N PHE A 251 -7.02 42.46 -34.87
CA PHE A 251 -6.82 42.55 -36.30
C PHE A 251 -7.46 41.37 -37.04
N TYR A 252 -7.31 40.15 -36.54
CA TYR A 252 -7.96 38.97 -37.12
C TYR A 252 -9.48 39.15 -37.20
N LYS A 253 -10.12 39.54 -36.10
CA LYS A 253 -11.57 39.84 -36.06
C LYS A 253 -11.95 40.93 -37.03
N TYR A 254 -11.20 42.04 -37.06
CA TYR A 254 -11.42 43.11 -38.01
C TYR A 254 -11.38 42.60 -39.45
N TYR A 255 -10.37 41.81 -39.81
CA TYR A 255 -10.20 41.29 -41.16
C TYR A 255 -11.32 40.31 -41.54
N GLN A 256 -11.76 39.46 -40.60
CA GLN A 256 -12.93 38.59 -40.75
C GLN A 256 -14.22 39.39 -41.00
N GLU A 257 -14.48 40.44 -40.22
CA GLU A 257 -15.68 41.28 -40.36
C GLU A 257 -15.78 41.93 -41.75
N GLN A 258 -14.63 42.31 -42.32
CA GLN A 258 -14.58 42.87 -43.67
C GLN A 258 -14.72 41.82 -44.78
N LYS A 259 -14.65 40.52 -44.45
CA LYS A 259 -14.75 39.39 -45.38
C LYS A 259 -13.73 39.45 -46.52
N PHE A 260 -12.49 39.79 -46.19
CA PHE A 260 -11.39 39.77 -47.16
C PHE A 260 -10.78 38.38 -47.26
N ASP A 261 -10.32 38.01 -48.46
CA ASP A 261 -9.60 36.76 -48.70
C ASP A 261 -8.17 36.80 -48.12
N ASN A 262 -7.55 35.63 -47.98
CA ASN A 262 -6.16 35.44 -47.56
C ASN A 262 -5.86 36.01 -46.16
N ILE A 263 -6.70 35.67 -45.18
CA ILE A 263 -6.57 36.13 -43.81
C ILE A 263 -5.27 35.64 -43.17
N SER A 264 -4.79 34.45 -43.54
CA SER A 264 -3.50 33.93 -43.09
C SER A 264 -2.34 34.88 -43.46
N HIS A 265 -2.22 35.25 -44.74
CA HIS A 265 -1.22 36.22 -45.18
C HIS A 265 -1.43 37.59 -44.54
N ALA A 266 -2.67 38.04 -44.38
CA ALA A 266 -2.96 39.32 -43.75
C ALA A 266 -2.42 39.40 -42.31
N ILE A 267 -2.60 38.34 -41.53
CA ILE A 267 -2.05 38.23 -40.17
C ILE A 267 -0.52 38.27 -40.21
N GLU A 268 0.13 37.53 -41.11
CA GLU A 268 1.59 37.53 -41.26
C GLU A 268 2.13 38.92 -41.60
N TYR A 269 1.49 39.65 -42.53
CA TYR A 269 1.85 41.03 -42.85
C TYR A 269 1.61 41.98 -41.69
N TYR A 270 0.52 41.80 -40.94
CA TYR A 270 0.26 42.61 -39.75
C TYR A 270 1.35 42.41 -38.69
N ILE A 271 1.72 41.17 -38.43
CA ILE A 271 2.82 40.81 -37.52
C ILE A 271 4.14 41.37 -38.03
N LEU A 272 4.44 41.23 -39.32
CA LEU A 272 5.65 41.78 -39.94
C LEU A 272 5.74 43.30 -39.77
N ILE A 273 4.63 44.02 -39.96
CA ILE A 273 4.55 45.48 -39.78
C ILE A 273 4.74 45.84 -38.31
N TYR A 274 4.16 45.08 -37.37
CA TYR A 274 4.42 45.28 -35.94
C TYR A 274 5.91 45.16 -35.59
N ARG A 275 6.61 44.20 -36.20
CA ARG A 275 8.06 44.01 -36.03
C ARG A 275 8.89 45.09 -36.72
N ARG A 276 8.39 45.63 -37.83
CA ARG A 276 9.07 46.61 -38.70
C ARG A 276 8.10 47.71 -39.12
N PRO A 277 7.79 48.67 -38.23
CA PRO A 277 6.79 49.70 -38.48
C PRO A 277 7.01 50.51 -39.76
N GLU A 278 8.26 50.68 -40.19
CA GLU A 278 8.63 51.35 -41.43
C GLU A 278 8.03 50.70 -42.68
N MET A 279 7.70 49.40 -42.63
CA MET A 279 7.08 48.68 -43.73
C MET A 279 5.61 49.08 -43.97
N ALA A 280 4.93 49.67 -42.97
CA ALA A 280 3.55 50.11 -43.12
C ALA A 280 3.38 51.07 -44.31
N GLY A 281 4.31 52.02 -44.48
CA GLY A 281 4.30 52.96 -45.60
C GLY A 281 4.41 52.29 -46.97
N ASN A 282 5.22 51.23 -47.07
CA ASN A 282 5.41 50.48 -48.31
C ASN A 282 4.15 49.70 -48.71
N TYR A 283 3.43 49.16 -47.73
CA TYR A 283 2.25 48.32 -47.98
C TYR A 283 0.96 49.11 -48.16
N LEU A 284 0.89 50.37 -47.72
CA LEU A 284 -0.26 51.25 -47.94
C LEU A 284 -0.63 51.50 -49.41
N ASN A 285 0.31 51.35 -50.35
CA ASN A 285 0.05 51.50 -51.78
C ASN A 285 0.03 50.15 -52.52
N ASN A 286 -0.07 49.04 -51.79
CA ASN A 286 -0.10 47.71 -52.38
C ASN A 286 -1.50 47.37 -52.92
N THR A 287 -1.58 46.75 -54.09
CA THR A 287 -2.85 46.31 -54.68
C THR A 287 -3.46 45.11 -53.97
N ASN A 288 -2.65 44.31 -53.28
CA ASN A 288 -3.10 43.15 -52.54
C ASN A 288 -3.69 43.59 -51.19
N LEU A 289 -4.97 43.27 -50.99
CA LEU A 289 -5.73 43.67 -49.80
C LEU A 289 -5.12 43.10 -48.51
N TYR A 290 -4.59 41.88 -48.56
CA TYR A 290 -3.88 41.24 -47.45
C TYR A 290 -2.52 41.88 -47.09
N CYS A 291 -2.03 42.86 -47.87
CA CYS A 291 -0.89 43.70 -47.50
C CYS A 291 -1.37 45.10 -47.07
N TYR A 292 -2.32 45.65 -47.84
CA TYR A 292 -2.87 47.00 -47.64
C TYR A 292 -3.57 47.15 -46.29
N TYR A 293 -4.50 46.26 -45.96
CA TYR A 293 -5.31 46.39 -44.74
C TYR A 293 -4.53 46.20 -43.45
N PRO A 294 -3.57 45.27 -43.33
CA PRO A 294 -2.64 45.25 -42.20
C PRO A 294 -1.95 46.59 -41.94
N ALA A 295 -1.44 47.23 -42.99
CA ALA A 295 -0.77 48.53 -42.89
C ALA A 295 -1.72 49.66 -42.51
N PHE A 296 -2.89 49.69 -43.14
CA PHE A 296 -3.94 50.65 -42.81
C PHE A 296 -4.41 50.51 -41.36
N TYR A 297 -4.67 49.29 -40.90
CA TYR A 297 -5.12 49.01 -39.54
C TYR A 297 -4.04 49.38 -38.52
N TYR A 298 -2.78 48.97 -38.75
CA TYR A 298 -1.67 49.35 -37.89
C TYR A 298 -1.56 50.87 -37.73
N LEU A 299 -1.61 51.63 -38.83
CA LEU A 299 -1.55 53.08 -38.78
C LEU A 299 -2.76 53.69 -38.09
N LYS A 300 -3.96 53.16 -38.33
CA LYS A 300 -5.18 53.56 -37.62
C LYS A 300 -5.00 53.39 -36.11
N GLU A 301 -4.42 52.30 -35.63
CA GLU A 301 -4.09 52.11 -34.21
C GLU A 301 -3.11 53.18 -33.71
N GLN A 302 -2.02 53.43 -34.45
CA GLN A 302 -1.02 54.43 -34.05
C GLN A 302 -1.58 55.86 -34.00
N PHE A 303 -2.51 56.20 -34.90
CA PHE A 303 -3.14 57.52 -34.93
C PHE A 303 -4.28 57.66 -33.92
N ASN A 304 -5.03 56.58 -33.64
CA ASN A 304 -6.08 56.57 -32.61
C ASN A 304 -5.52 56.72 -31.19
N LEU A 305 -4.25 56.40 -30.94
CA LEU A 305 -3.56 56.69 -29.67
C LEU A 305 -3.39 58.20 -29.38
N LYS A 306 -3.61 59.10 -30.36
CA LYS A 306 -3.65 60.56 -30.11
C LYS A 306 -5.03 61.08 -29.68
N THR A 307 -6.05 60.24 -29.70
CA THR A 307 -7.42 60.57 -29.28
C THR A 307 -7.93 59.45 -28.38
N SER A 308 -7.26 59.19 -27.25
CA SER A 308 -7.77 58.19 -26.32
C SER A 308 -8.91 58.75 -25.48
N ASN A 309 -10.04 58.02 -25.50
CA ASN A 309 -11.06 58.12 -24.48
C ASN A 309 -10.43 57.63 -23.17
N THR A 310 -10.18 58.56 -22.25
CA THR A 310 -9.49 58.39 -20.96
C THR A 310 -10.01 57.22 -20.11
N GLN A 311 -11.26 56.83 -20.29
CA GLN A 311 -11.91 55.79 -19.50
C GLN A 311 -11.40 54.36 -19.80
N ILE A 312 -11.05 54.07 -21.06
CA ILE A 312 -10.50 52.75 -21.45
C ILE A 312 -9.03 52.65 -21.01
N ASP A 313 -8.28 53.75 -21.08
CA ASP A 313 -6.89 53.78 -20.61
C ASP A 313 -6.79 53.57 -19.10
N ASP A 314 -7.75 54.09 -18.32
CA ASP A 314 -7.81 53.88 -16.87
C ASP A 314 -8.12 52.41 -16.53
N GLU A 315 -9.06 51.76 -17.22
CA GLU A 315 -9.35 50.33 -17.04
C GLU A 315 -8.16 49.44 -17.46
N ILE A 316 -7.50 49.76 -18.59
CA ILE A 316 -6.29 49.05 -19.04
C ILE A 316 -5.14 49.23 -18.04
N ASN A 317 -4.98 50.42 -17.44
CA ASN A 317 -3.94 50.67 -16.45
C ASN A 317 -4.22 49.93 -15.13
N ILE A 318 -5.49 49.82 -14.72
CA ILE A 318 -5.89 48.99 -13.57
C ILE A 318 -5.56 47.52 -13.85
N LEU A 319 -5.95 47.00 -15.02
CA LEU A 319 -5.68 45.61 -15.41
C LEU A 319 -4.17 45.32 -15.48
N LYS A 320 -3.36 46.23 -16.05
CA LYS A 320 -1.88 46.09 -16.05
C LYS A 320 -1.30 46.02 -14.64
N LYS A 321 -1.84 46.82 -13.70
CA LYS A 321 -1.40 46.82 -12.31
C LYS A 321 -1.76 45.52 -11.61
N GLU A 322 -2.98 45.02 -11.80
CA GLU A 322 -3.40 43.72 -11.26
C GLU A 322 -2.59 42.57 -11.85
N MET A 323 -2.31 42.61 -13.16
CA MET A 323 -1.50 41.62 -13.86
C MET A 323 -0.06 41.61 -13.36
N SER A 324 0.54 42.78 -13.13
CA SER A 324 1.87 42.90 -12.52
C SER A 324 1.92 42.34 -11.09
N VAL A 325 0.86 42.57 -10.29
CA VAL A 325 0.75 41.97 -8.96
C VAL A 325 0.66 40.44 -9.06
N ILE A 326 -0.12 39.90 -10.00
CA ILE A 326 -0.23 38.46 -10.24
C ILE A 326 1.12 37.88 -10.70
N GLU A 327 1.81 38.54 -11.63
CA GLU A 327 3.13 38.15 -12.13
C GLU A 327 4.20 38.12 -11.03
N GLU A 328 4.13 39.01 -10.04
CA GLU A 328 5.04 38.98 -8.89
C GLU A 328 4.64 37.90 -7.86
N THR A 329 3.34 37.66 -7.68
CA THR A 329 2.81 36.78 -6.63
C THR A 329 2.89 35.29 -7.01
N ILE A 330 2.68 34.94 -8.28
CA ILE A 330 2.77 33.55 -8.77
C ILE A 330 4.15 32.92 -8.50
N PRO A 331 5.29 33.53 -8.88
CA PRO A 331 6.60 32.94 -8.62
C PRO A 331 6.92 32.86 -7.11
N LYS A 332 6.45 33.84 -6.31
CA LYS A 332 6.59 33.78 -4.84
C LYS A 332 5.83 32.57 -4.26
N ARG A 333 4.56 32.38 -4.62
CA ARG A 333 3.77 31.22 -4.19
C ARG A 333 4.34 29.90 -4.71
N LYS A 334 4.85 29.87 -5.95
CA LYS A 334 5.52 28.69 -6.52
C LYS A 334 6.75 28.31 -5.69
N ASN A 335 7.58 29.28 -5.32
CA ASN A 335 8.76 29.06 -4.47
C ASN A 335 8.38 28.62 -3.05
N GLU A 336 7.32 29.19 -2.47
CA GLU A 336 6.80 28.73 -1.17
C GLU A 336 6.36 27.26 -1.22
N ILE A 337 5.58 26.88 -2.24
CA ILE A 337 5.15 25.49 -2.44
C ILE A 337 6.36 24.56 -2.62
N LEU A 338 7.35 24.97 -3.40
CA LEU A 338 8.57 24.20 -3.61
C LEU A 338 9.34 23.98 -2.30
N ASN A 339 9.46 25.02 -1.48
CA ASN A 339 10.10 24.95 -0.16
C ASN A 339 9.33 24.01 0.79
N TYR A 340 8.00 24.06 0.78
CA TYR A 340 7.17 23.12 1.56
C TYR A 340 7.35 21.67 1.08
N MET A 341 7.38 21.43 -0.24
CA MET A 341 7.63 20.10 -0.80
C MET A 341 9.02 19.57 -0.42
N GLU A 342 10.05 20.41 -0.44
CA GLU A 342 11.40 20.03 -0.02
C GLU A 342 11.45 19.69 1.49
N ALA A 343 10.76 20.47 2.33
CA ALA A 343 10.65 20.19 3.76
C ALA A 343 9.93 18.87 4.04
N ILE A 344 8.85 18.57 3.31
CA ILE A 344 8.13 17.30 3.40
C ILE A 344 9.02 16.14 2.98
N SER A 345 9.77 16.29 1.87
CA SER A 345 10.70 15.26 1.39
C SER A 345 11.76 14.93 2.45
N LYS A 346 12.39 15.96 3.04
CA LYS A 346 13.38 15.79 4.12
C LYS A 346 12.76 15.13 5.34
N GLY A 347 11.54 15.51 5.72
CA GLY A 347 10.80 14.88 6.82
C GLY A 347 10.52 13.40 6.56
N LEU A 348 10.17 13.04 5.33
CA LEU A 348 9.90 11.67 4.92
C LEU A 348 11.18 10.81 4.93
N ASP A 349 12.32 11.38 4.52
CA ASP A 349 13.63 10.73 4.61
C ASP A 349 14.05 10.48 6.07
N ILE A 350 13.85 11.47 6.97
CA ILE A 350 14.11 11.31 8.40
C ILE A 350 13.23 10.22 9.00
N TRP A 351 11.93 10.23 8.70
CA TRP A 351 10.99 9.23 9.17
C TRP A 351 11.35 7.83 8.66
N LYS A 352 11.71 7.71 7.37
CA LYS A 352 12.15 6.45 6.77
C LYS A 352 13.39 5.89 7.46
N ASN A 353 14.39 6.73 7.72
CA ASN A 353 15.60 6.31 8.40
C ASN A 353 15.32 5.89 9.86
N GLY A 354 14.51 6.66 10.59
CA GLY A 354 14.08 6.28 11.94
C GLY A 354 13.27 4.98 11.97
N PHE A 355 12.42 4.76 10.98
CA PHE A 355 11.69 3.49 10.84
C PHE A 355 12.63 2.31 10.55
N LEU A 356 13.66 2.48 9.73
CA LEU A 356 14.67 1.44 9.48
C LEU A 356 15.45 1.10 10.75
N ASP A 357 15.85 2.11 11.53
CA ASP A 357 16.52 1.92 12.83
C ASP A 357 15.61 1.18 13.83
N ASP A 358 14.33 1.52 13.86
CA ASP A 358 13.34 0.82 14.68
C ASP A 358 13.22 -0.64 14.25
N VAL A 359 13.08 -0.93 12.96
CA VAL A 359 12.99 -2.31 12.44
C VAL A 359 14.25 -3.11 12.82
N GLU A 360 15.44 -2.52 12.72
CA GLU A 360 16.68 -3.17 13.12
C GLU A 360 16.73 -3.47 14.63
N ASN A 361 16.31 -2.50 15.46
CA ASN A 361 16.19 -2.70 16.91
C ASN A 361 15.18 -3.80 17.27
N TRP A 362 14.05 -3.86 16.58
CA TRP A 362 13.05 -4.93 16.76
C TRP A 362 13.63 -6.29 16.35
N LYS A 363 14.37 -6.38 15.24
CA LYS A 363 15.06 -7.59 14.82
C LYS A 363 16.05 -8.08 15.88
N ILE A 364 16.83 -7.18 16.49
CA ILE A 364 17.75 -7.52 17.60
C ILE A 364 16.98 -8.05 18.81
N LYS A 365 15.87 -7.40 19.20
CA LYS A 365 15.03 -7.84 20.32
C LYS A 365 14.42 -9.22 20.08
N ILE A 366 13.90 -9.47 18.88
CA ILE A 366 13.32 -10.76 18.49
C ILE A 366 14.39 -11.85 18.54
N ASN A 367 15.57 -11.62 17.97
CA ASN A 367 16.67 -12.58 18.00
C ASN A 367 17.11 -12.91 19.43
N LYS A 368 17.17 -11.90 20.31
CA LYS A 368 17.48 -12.10 21.73
C LYS A 368 16.40 -12.94 22.42
N TRP A 369 15.13 -12.59 22.21
CA TRP A 369 13.99 -13.34 22.77
C TRP A 369 13.97 -14.79 22.28
N GLN A 370 14.24 -15.03 20.98
CA GLN A 370 14.32 -16.36 20.41
C GLN A 370 15.41 -17.18 21.09
N LYS A 371 16.62 -16.63 21.23
CA LYS A 371 17.76 -17.30 21.89
C LYS A 371 17.48 -17.60 23.36
N GLU A 372 16.88 -16.66 24.09
CA GLU A 372 16.48 -16.87 25.49
C GLU A 372 15.40 -17.95 25.64
N SER A 373 14.45 -17.98 24.70
CA SER A 373 13.38 -18.98 24.68
C SER A 373 13.92 -20.37 24.36
N GLU A 374 14.81 -20.50 23.37
CA GLU A 374 15.52 -21.75 23.06
C GLU A 374 16.30 -22.26 24.27
N ASN A 375 17.04 -21.39 24.95
CA ASN A 375 17.80 -21.77 26.15
C ASN A 375 16.87 -22.26 27.28
N LYS A 376 15.73 -21.60 27.49
CA LYS A 376 14.73 -22.03 28.50
C LYS A 376 14.12 -23.38 28.13
N ILE A 377 13.73 -23.58 26.86
CA ILE A 377 13.18 -24.84 26.38
C ILE A 377 14.21 -25.96 26.54
N ASN A 378 15.45 -25.74 26.12
CA ASN A 378 16.53 -26.73 26.28
C ASN A 378 16.82 -27.06 27.75
N ALA A 379 16.76 -26.07 28.65
CA ALA A 379 16.93 -26.30 30.07
C ALA A 379 15.77 -27.13 30.66
N LEU A 380 14.52 -26.81 30.27
CA LEU A 380 13.34 -27.57 30.66
C LEU A 380 13.37 -29.00 30.10
N GLU A 381 13.78 -29.17 28.85
CA GLU A 381 13.92 -30.48 28.22
C GLU A 381 14.98 -31.33 28.92
N LYS A 382 16.13 -30.74 29.28
CA LYS A 382 17.15 -31.42 30.09
C LYS A 382 16.61 -31.83 31.45
N ALA A 383 15.96 -30.91 32.17
CA ALA A 383 15.38 -31.20 33.49
C ALA A 383 14.28 -32.27 33.41
N TYR A 384 13.45 -32.23 32.37
CA TYR A 384 12.41 -33.22 32.13
C TYR A 384 13.00 -34.60 31.80
N ASN A 385 14.02 -34.66 30.94
CA ASN A 385 14.72 -35.90 30.61
C ASN A 385 15.45 -36.49 31.82
N GLU A 386 16.04 -35.67 32.68
CA GLU A 386 16.61 -36.11 33.97
C GLU A 386 15.54 -36.67 34.90
N LYS A 387 14.39 -36.00 35.01
CA LYS A 387 13.26 -36.50 35.81
C LYS A 387 12.73 -37.83 35.28
N LEU A 388 12.57 -37.99 33.96
CA LEU A 388 12.18 -39.26 33.33
C LEU A 388 13.18 -40.39 33.60
N LYS A 389 14.48 -40.10 33.56
CA LYS A 389 15.54 -41.06 33.90
C LYS A 389 15.47 -41.50 35.36
N LEU A 390 14.99 -40.65 36.27
CA LEU A 390 14.87 -40.95 37.70
C LEU A 390 13.52 -41.58 38.06
N GLU A 391 12.44 -41.26 37.34
CA GLU A 391 11.09 -41.75 37.66
C GLU A 391 10.92 -43.25 37.35
N ALA A 392 11.58 -43.74 36.29
CA ALA A 392 11.57 -45.17 35.95
C ALA A 392 12.25 -46.06 37.03
N PRO A 393 13.47 -45.76 37.52
CA PRO A 393 14.04 -46.47 38.65
C PRO A 393 13.28 -46.18 39.95
N GLU A 394 12.86 -44.95 40.26
CA GLU A 394 12.14 -44.67 41.50
C GLU A 394 10.87 -45.52 41.66
N LYS A 395 10.06 -45.67 40.60
CA LYS A 395 8.89 -46.56 40.62
C LYS A 395 9.27 -48.02 40.87
N LEU A 396 10.33 -48.51 40.23
CA LEU A 396 10.80 -49.89 40.33
C LEU A 396 11.38 -50.18 41.74
N TRP A 397 12.08 -49.21 42.33
CA TRP A 397 12.63 -49.30 43.69
C TRP A 397 11.53 -49.22 44.76
N ASN A 398 10.53 -48.35 44.58
CA ASN A 398 9.37 -48.29 45.49
C ASN A 398 8.53 -49.57 45.43
N GLU A 399 8.32 -50.13 44.24
CA GLU A 399 7.58 -51.38 44.07
C GLU A 399 8.33 -52.56 44.71
N LYS A 400 9.65 -52.62 44.52
CA LYS A 400 10.52 -53.59 45.22
C LYS A 400 10.47 -53.41 46.73
N ALA A 401 10.63 -52.19 47.26
CA ALA A 401 10.59 -51.92 48.70
C ALA A 401 9.26 -52.35 49.34
N LYS A 402 8.13 -52.13 48.64
CA LYS A 402 6.80 -52.56 49.10
C LYS A 402 6.67 -54.09 49.18
N ASN A 403 7.27 -54.81 48.23
CA ASN A 403 7.28 -56.28 48.23
C ASN A 403 8.24 -56.85 49.29
N TYR A 404 9.40 -56.24 49.51
CA TYR A 404 10.35 -56.66 50.55
C TYR A 404 9.85 -56.37 51.97
N GLY A 405 9.14 -55.26 52.19
CA GLY A 405 8.51 -54.96 53.47
C GLY A 405 7.48 -56.02 53.89
N LYS A 406 6.68 -56.52 52.94
CA LYS A 406 5.73 -57.62 53.19
C LYS A 406 6.44 -58.94 53.49
N ALA A 407 7.51 -59.25 52.75
CA ALA A 407 8.31 -60.45 52.98
C ALA A 407 8.96 -60.43 54.38
N TYR A 408 9.46 -59.27 54.82
CA TYR A 408 10.06 -59.11 56.15
C TYR A 408 9.06 -59.42 57.27
N VAL A 409 7.82 -58.91 57.18
CA VAL A 409 6.78 -59.19 58.18
C VAL A 409 6.46 -60.69 58.25
N ILE A 410 6.38 -61.36 57.10
CA ILE A 410 6.14 -62.81 57.03
C ILE A 410 7.30 -63.59 57.68
N TRP A 411 8.55 -63.22 57.36
CA TRP A 411 9.73 -63.88 57.95
C TRP A 411 9.87 -63.64 59.45
N LEU A 412 9.52 -62.44 59.94
CA LEU A 412 9.48 -62.14 61.38
C LEU A 412 8.47 -63.04 62.10
N LEU A 413 7.28 -63.21 61.52
CA LEU A 413 6.21 -64.03 62.09
C LEU A 413 6.62 -65.51 62.13
N ILE A 414 7.20 -66.04 61.05
CA ILE A 414 7.76 -67.41 61.02
C ILE A 414 8.84 -67.60 62.10
N THR A 415 9.72 -66.63 62.28
CA THR A 415 10.80 -66.69 63.27
C THR A 415 10.26 -66.73 64.70
N ILE A 416 9.25 -65.92 65.01
CA ILE A 416 8.59 -65.90 66.32
C ILE A 416 7.90 -67.26 66.59
N VAL A 417 7.17 -67.79 65.61
CA VAL A 417 6.49 -69.09 65.73
C VAL A 417 7.50 -70.23 65.95
N LEU A 418 8.61 -70.24 65.21
CA LEU A 418 9.69 -71.21 65.40
C LEU A 418 10.35 -71.07 66.77
N GLY A 419 10.60 -69.85 67.24
CA GLY A 419 11.15 -69.59 68.57
C GLY A 419 10.24 -70.14 69.68
N ILE A 420 8.94 -69.87 69.59
CA ILE A 420 7.94 -70.43 70.52
C ILE A 420 7.91 -71.96 70.43
N GLY A 421 7.98 -72.52 69.22
CA GLY A 421 8.04 -73.97 69.00
C GLY A 421 9.25 -74.62 69.67
N ILE A 422 10.43 -74.00 69.60
CA ILE A 422 11.65 -74.48 70.27
C ILE A 422 11.52 -74.42 71.79
N VAL A 423 10.98 -73.32 72.33
CA VAL A 423 10.73 -73.18 73.78
C VAL A 423 9.70 -74.22 74.25
N PHE A 424 8.63 -74.43 73.49
CA PHE A 424 7.63 -75.44 73.81
C PHE A 424 8.21 -76.85 73.72
N PHE A 425 9.01 -77.16 72.70
CA PHE A 425 9.66 -78.46 72.52
C PHE A 425 10.67 -78.76 73.64
N THR A 426 11.48 -77.77 74.03
CA THR A 426 12.42 -77.89 75.16
C THR A 426 11.68 -78.06 76.49
N ALA A 427 10.61 -77.29 76.75
CA ALA A 427 9.78 -77.47 77.94
C ALA A 427 9.05 -78.82 77.96
N TYR A 428 8.55 -79.28 76.81
CA TYR A 428 7.88 -80.58 76.67
C TYR A 428 8.86 -81.75 76.87
N THR A 429 10.05 -81.68 76.26
CA THR A 429 11.10 -82.69 76.48
C THR A 429 11.57 -82.71 77.94
N ILE A 430 11.71 -81.56 78.61
CA ILE A 430 11.97 -81.52 80.06
C ILE A 430 10.81 -82.17 80.84
N LYS A 431 9.55 -81.84 80.52
CA LYS A 431 8.38 -82.42 81.22
C LYS A 431 8.30 -83.94 81.06
N VAL A 432 8.47 -84.45 79.83
CA VAL A 432 8.37 -85.89 79.52
C VAL A 432 9.60 -86.67 80.01
N PHE A 433 10.80 -86.11 79.92
CA PHE A 433 12.04 -86.84 80.18
C PHE A 433 12.57 -86.67 81.62
N TYR A 434 12.30 -85.52 82.26
CA TYR A 434 12.72 -85.22 83.64
C TYR A 434 11.61 -85.39 84.68
N PHE A 435 10.35 -85.02 84.37
CA PHE A 435 9.25 -85.05 85.36
C PHE A 435 8.31 -86.25 85.25
N ASN A 436 8.21 -86.91 84.09
CA ASN A 436 7.35 -88.08 83.92
C ASN A 436 8.06 -89.39 84.34
N ASN A 437 8.64 -89.39 85.53
CA ASN A 437 9.29 -90.54 86.14
C ASN A 437 8.44 -91.08 87.30
N ALA A 438 7.14 -91.21 87.07
CA ALA A 438 6.19 -91.85 87.98
C ALA A 438 5.33 -92.84 87.19
N SER A 439 5.74 -94.11 87.26
CA SER A 439 4.95 -95.34 87.05
C SER A 439 4.25 -95.50 85.68
N ASN A 440 4.48 -96.54 84.87
CA ASN A 440 4.79 -97.92 85.25
C ASN A 440 5.20 -98.73 84.00
N ASN A 441 6.07 -99.70 84.23
CA ASN A 441 6.30 -100.95 83.49
C ASN A 441 7.40 -100.98 82.41
N ASN A 442 8.53 -101.52 82.86
CA ASN A 442 9.32 -102.56 82.20
C ASN A 442 9.66 -102.35 80.72
N LEU A 443 10.70 -101.57 80.49
CA LEU A 443 11.75 -101.87 79.50
C LEU A 443 12.98 -101.07 79.89
N GLU A 444 13.83 -101.71 80.70
CA GLU A 444 15.27 -101.44 80.71
C GLU A 444 15.76 -101.62 79.28
N ASN A 445 15.77 -100.54 78.49
CA ASN A 445 16.42 -100.53 77.20
C ASN A 445 17.82 -99.92 77.37
N GLU A 446 18.79 -100.77 77.04
CA GLU A 446 20.23 -100.75 77.25
C GLU A 446 21.00 -99.52 76.72
N VAL A 447 20.30 -98.48 76.25
CA VAL A 447 20.87 -97.24 75.72
C VAL A 447 21.35 -96.30 76.84
N PHE A 448 20.73 -96.35 78.03
CA PHE A 448 21.05 -95.48 79.16
C PHE A 448 22.36 -95.84 79.89
N LYS A 449 22.98 -96.98 79.58
CA LYS A 449 24.25 -97.39 80.19
C LYS A 449 25.48 -96.69 79.60
N TYR A 450 25.36 -96.18 78.36
CA TYR A 450 26.49 -95.57 77.63
C TYR A 450 26.40 -94.05 77.46
N PHE A 451 25.25 -93.43 77.72
CA PHE A 451 25.08 -91.98 77.65
C PHE A 451 24.42 -91.42 78.92
N PRO A 452 25.12 -90.57 79.70
CA PRO A 452 24.53 -89.86 80.83
C PRO A 452 23.33 -89.02 80.37
N LYS A 453 22.24 -88.97 81.15
CA LYS A 453 21.06 -88.13 80.87
C LYS A 453 21.42 -86.65 80.63
N THR A 454 22.50 -86.18 81.25
CA THR A 454 23.09 -84.85 81.03
C THR A 454 23.72 -84.67 79.66
N PHE A 455 24.30 -85.70 79.05
CA PHE A 455 24.93 -85.63 77.73
C PHE A 455 23.89 -85.50 76.61
N LEU A 456 22.80 -86.28 76.67
CA LEU A 456 21.68 -86.15 75.73
C LEU A 456 21.01 -84.77 75.82
N PHE A 457 20.86 -84.23 77.05
CA PHE A 457 20.34 -82.88 77.25
C PHE A 457 21.28 -81.82 76.65
N LEU A 458 22.58 -81.91 76.88
CA LEU A 458 23.57 -81.00 76.28
C LEU A 458 23.57 -81.09 74.75
N GLY A 459 23.39 -82.30 74.20
CA GLY A 459 23.28 -82.55 72.77
C GLY A 459 22.06 -81.87 72.16
N ILE A 460 20.88 -82.07 72.74
CA ILE A 460 19.62 -81.44 72.28
C ILE A 460 19.68 -79.92 72.45
N LEU A 461 20.23 -79.42 73.57
CA LEU A 461 20.40 -77.99 73.81
C LEU A 461 21.36 -77.36 72.80
N SER A 462 22.48 -78.02 72.49
CA SER A 462 23.44 -77.52 71.50
C SER A 462 22.86 -77.54 70.08
N LEU A 463 22.07 -78.56 69.72
CA LEU A 463 21.34 -78.62 68.46
C LEU A 463 20.30 -77.49 68.34
N ALA A 464 19.54 -77.24 69.41
CA ALA A 464 18.54 -76.16 69.45
C ALA A 464 19.21 -74.78 69.30
N LEU A 465 20.33 -74.54 70.00
CA LEU A 465 21.12 -73.32 69.86
C LEU A 465 21.75 -73.19 68.47
N TYR A 466 22.18 -74.30 67.85
CA TYR A 466 22.69 -74.30 66.49
C TYR A 466 21.61 -73.93 65.47
N ILE A 467 20.42 -74.54 65.57
CA ILE A 467 19.27 -74.20 64.71
C ILE A 467 18.89 -72.73 64.90
N LEU A 468 18.83 -72.23 66.14
CA LEU A 468 18.59 -70.82 66.44
C LEU A 468 19.63 -69.92 65.75
N ARG A 469 20.92 -70.28 65.83
CA ARG A 469 22.01 -69.53 65.19
C ARG A 469 21.88 -69.51 63.66
N VAL A 470 21.53 -70.64 63.04
CA VAL A 470 21.32 -70.74 61.59
C VAL A 470 20.13 -69.89 61.15
N VAL A 471 19.01 -69.94 61.88
CA VAL A 471 17.82 -69.12 61.60
C VAL A 471 18.14 -67.63 61.71
N ILE A 472 18.83 -67.20 62.78
CA ILE A 472 19.27 -65.80 62.94
C ILE A 472 20.15 -65.37 61.75
N LYS A 473 21.06 -66.24 61.30
CA LYS A 473 21.96 -65.93 60.18
C LYS A 473 21.23 -65.81 58.83
N ILE A 474 20.20 -66.64 58.60
CA ILE A 474 19.33 -66.54 57.41
C ILE A 474 18.53 -65.23 57.43
N VAL A 475 17.95 -64.87 58.58
CA VAL A 475 17.22 -63.60 58.73
C VAL A 475 18.16 -62.42 58.50
N LEU A 476 19.36 -62.42 59.10
CA LEU A 476 20.36 -61.36 58.92
C LEU A 476 20.86 -61.24 57.47
N SER A 477 21.04 -62.36 56.77
CA SER A 477 21.42 -62.35 55.36
C SER A 477 20.35 -61.70 54.48
N ASN A 478 19.07 -61.93 54.77
CA ASN A 478 17.98 -61.23 54.07
C ASN A 478 17.90 -59.75 54.43
N THR A 479 18.25 -59.37 55.67
CA THR A 479 18.28 -57.93 56.04
C THR A 479 19.42 -57.15 55.36
N PHE A 480 20.53 -57.80 55.01
CA PHE A 480 21.64 -57.12 54.32
C PHE A 480 21.32 -56.83 52.85
N THR A 481 20.50 -57.66 52.21
CA THR A 481 20.00 -57.42 50.84
C THR A 481 18.99 -56.27 50.76
N ILE A 482 18.53 -55.72 51.90
CA ILE A 482 17.56 -54.62 51.99
C ILE A 482 18.25 -53.24 52.14
N ARG A 483 19.57 -53.19 52.36
CA ARG A 483 20.32 -51.95 52.65
C ARG A 483 21.23 -51.45 51.53
N ILE A 484 21.08 -51.97 50.31
CA ILE A 484 21.67 -51.44 49.07
C ILE A 484 20.50 -51.10 48.15
#